data_AF-A0A7W1N1V0-F1
#
_entry.id   AF-A0A7W1N1V0-F1
#
_cell.length_a   1.000
_cell.length_b   1.000
_cell.length_c   1.000
_cell.angle_alpha   90.00
_cell.angle_beta   90.00
_cell.angle_gamma   90.00
#
_symmetry.space_group_name_H-M   'P 1'
#
loop_
_entity.id
_entity.type
_entity.pdbx_description
1 polymer ?
#
loop_
_entity_poly.entity_id
_entity_poly.type
_entity_poly.pdbx_seq_one_letter_code
_entity_poly.pdbx_strand_id
1 'polypeptide(L)'
;MALAPQALAAPEPRHVEPNRAAINALLDEFVPAAVAQKDLQRGWELSAGAARTTTHAQWLKGDTSVQRYPAKGTHFHGWIVNYSYPGDVGFDILLQPSRKSIGAWSFRAEAQKLHGVWKITTWYPVATFAPPGRTQTVLGPNDLGPSNGSSAGSVTNGRLAPWVLLIPVAVVAAVALGSIGFATSRWLRRRGRVRELERSLSGR
;
A
#
# COMPACT_ATOMS: atom_id res chain seq x y z
N MET A 1 -29.60 -39.57 5.24
CA MET A 1 -29.30 -38.13 5.21
C MET A 1 -28.24 -37.86 6.27
N ALA A 2 -27.01 -37.54 5.85
CA ALA A 2 -25.93 -37.17 6.78
C ALA A 2 -25.93 -35.64 6.93
N LEU A 3 -26.02 -35.15 8.16
CA LEU A 3 -25.85 -33.73 8.48
C LEU A 3 -24.38 -33.35 8.23
N ALA A 4 -24.16 -32.39 7.33
CA ALA A 4 -22.84 -31.78 7.15
C ALA A 4 -22.40 -31.11 8.47
N PRO A 5 -21.13 -31.24 8.88
CA PRO A 5 -20.62 -30.51 10.03
C PRO A 5 -20.74 -29.01 9.75
N GLN A 6 -21.42 -28.29 10.64
CA GLN A 6 -21.43 -26.84 10.58
C GLN A 6 -20.01 -26.35 10.80
N ALA A 7 -19.45 -25.68 9.80
CA ALA A 7 -18.21 -24.96 9.95
C ALA A 7 -18.43 -23.92 11.05
N LEU A 8 -17.80 -24.13 12.22
CA LEU A 8 -17.66 -23.09 13.23
C LEU A 8 -17.07 -21.88 12.53
N ALA A 9 -17.86 -20.81 12.42
CA ALA A 9 -17.39 -19.54 11.92
C ALA A 9 -16.13 -19.18 12.72
N ALA A 10 -14.99 -19.06 12.01
CA ALA A 10 -13.76 -18.58 12.62
C ALA A 10 -14.09 -17.27 13.35
N PRO A 11 -13.61 -17.08 14.60
CA PRO A 11 -13.88 -15.85 15.33
C PRO A 11 -13.46 -14.67 14.45
N GLU A 12 -14.38 -13.72 14.27
CA GLU A 12 -14.14 -12.50 13.51
C GLU A 12 -12.80 -11.89 13.93
N PRO A 13 -11.92 -11.50 12.99
CA PRO A 13 -10.57 -11.06 13.31
C PRO A 13 -10.65 -9.84 14.20
N ARG A 14 -10.46 -10.04 15.51
CA ARG A 14 -10.38 -8.94 16.47
C ARG A 14 -9.01 -8.29 16.28
N HIS A 15 -8.98 -7.29 15.43
CA HIS A 15 -7.89 -6.32 15.37
C HIS A 15 -7.78 -5.65 16.75
N VAL A 16 -6.82 -6.09 17.55
CA VAL A 16 -6.46 -5.40 18.80
C VAL A 16 -5.47 -4.29 18.49
N GLU A 17 -5.38 -3.29 19.36
CA GLU A 17 -4.31 -2.30 19.22
C GLU A 17 -2.96 -2.98 19.48
N PRO A 18 -2.00 -2.91 18.53
CA PRO A 18 -0.70 -3.54 18.70
C PRO A 18 0.08 -2.81 19.79
N ASN A 19 0.82 -3.56 20.60
CA ASN A 19 1.72 -2.98 21.59
C ASN A 19 2.94 -2.35 20.89
N ARG A 20 2.77 -1.11 20.41
CA ARG A 20 3.78 -0.41 19.62
C ARG A 20 5.11 -0.27 20.33
N ALA A 21 5.10 0.01 21.64
CA ALA A 21 6.32 0.17 22.43
C ALA A 21 7.15 -1.12 22.45
N ALA A 22 6.51 -2.27 22.67
CA ALA A 22 7.19 -3.56 22.67
C ALA A 22 7.75 -3.93 21.30
N ILE A 23 7.00 -3.69 20.22
CA ILE A 23 7.46 -3.96 18.85
C ILE A 23 8.58 -3.00 18.45
N ASN A 24 8.51 -1.73 18.85
CA ASN A 24 9.58 -0.76 18.62
C ASN A 24 10.89 -1.19 19.30
N ALA A 25 10.83 -1.59 20.58
CA ALA A 25 12.01 -2.08 21.28
C ALA A 25 12.58 -3.35 20.62
N LEU A 26 11.71 -4.29 20.23
CA LEU A 26 12.13 -5.49 19.48
C LEU A 26 12.85 -5.12 18.18
N LEU A 27 12.32 -4.18 17.39
CA LEU A 27 12.91 -3.77 16.11
C LEU A 27 14.22 -3.02 16.27
N ASP A 28 14.33 -2.16 17.29
CA ASP A 28 15.55 -1.42 17.61
C ASP A 28 16.72 -2.35 17.94
N GLU A 29 16.45 -3.55 18.46
CA GLU A 29 17.47 -4.58 18.68
C GLU A 29 17.63 -5.55 17.51
N PHE A 30 16.52 -6.01 16.93
CA PHE A 30 16.52 -7.05 15.88
C PHE A 30 17.18 -6.57 14.59
N VAL A 31 16.88 -5.35 14.15
CA VAL A 31 17.41 -4.83 12.88
C VAL A 31 18.95 -4.73 12.90
N PRO A 32 19.61 -4.14 13.90
CA PRO A 32 21.06 -4.14 13.94
C PRO A 32 21.65 -5.55 14.16
N ALA A 33 21.02 -6.37 14.99
CA ALA A 33 21.53 -7.70 15.34
C ALA A 33 21.45 -8.70 14.18
N ALA A 34 20.24 -8.93 13.63
CA ALA A 34 19.97 -9.94 12.61
C ALA A 34 20.02 -9.38 11.18
N VAL A 35 19.41 -8.23 10.91
CA VAL A 35 19.30 -7.70 9.53
C VAL A 35 20.61 -7.07 9.06
N ALA A 36 21.22 -6.22 9.89
CA ALA A 36 22.54 -5.67 9.63
C ALA A 36 23.67 -6.65 9.99
N GLN A 37 23.33 -7.78 10.62
CA GLN A 37 24.24 -8.86 11.04
C GLN A 37 25.41 -8.36 11.91
N LYS A 38 25.14 -7.46 12.87
CA LYS A 38 26.15 -6.93 13.80
C LYS A 38 26.32 -7.80 15.06
N ASP A 39 25.28 -8.54 15.43
CA ASP A 39 25.28 -9.46 16.58
C ASP A 39 24.36 -10.63 16.26
N LEU A 40 24.95 -11.69 15.70
CA LEU A 40 24.19 -12.87 15.25
C LEU A 40 23.64 -13.68 16.42
N GLN A 41 24.29 -13.66 17.58
CA GLN A 41 23.79 -14.33 18.78
C GLN A 41 22.49 -13.66 19.25
N ARG A 42 22.51 -12.33 19.38
CA ARG A 42 21.31 -11.58 19.73
C ARG A 42 20.23 -11.72 18.65
N GLY A 43 20.63 -11.67 17.39
CA GLY A 43 19.73 -11.85 16.25
C GLY A 43 19.04 -13.22 16.25
N TRP A 44 19.76 -14.27 16.67
CA TRP A 44 19.15 -15.58 16.88
C TRP A 44 18.08 -15.49 17.95
N GLU A 45 18.42 -15.04 19.17
CA GLU A 45 17.51 -14.96 20.33
C GLU A 45 16.20 -14.23 20.04
N LEU A 46 16.25 -13.15 19.26
CA LEU A 46 15.13 -12.32 18.85
C LEU A 46 14.27 -12.93 17.72
N SER A 47 14.80 -13.92 17.01
CA SER A 47 14.09 -14.66 15.95
C SER A 47 13.35 -15.87 16.52
N ALA A 48 12.37 -16.40 15.79
CA ALA A 48 11.75 -17.70 16.01
C ALA A 48 11.07 -18.18 14.70
N GLY A 49 10.44 -19.36 14.72
CA GLY A 49 9.58 -19.82 13.63
C GLY A 49 10.25 -19.79 12.25
N ALA A 50 9.53 -19.27 11.25
CA ALA A 50 10.00 -19.20 9.87
C ALA A 50 11.21 -18.26 9.66
N ALA A 51 11.46 -17.33 10.58
CA ALA A 51 12.67 -16.51 10.58
C ALA A 51 13.93 -17.30 10.97
N ARG A 52 13.80 -18.53 11.49
CA ARG A 52 14.92 -19.44 11.82
C ARG A 52 14.83 -20.76 11.05
N THR A 53 15.08 -20.74 9.74
CA THR A 53 15.11 -21.98 8.94
C THR A 53 16.46 -22.72 9.02
N THR A 54 17.52 -22.05 9.50
CA THR A 54 18.86 -22.63 9.66
C THR A 54 19.14 -23.04 11.11
N THR A 55 20.15 -23.88 11.31
CA THR A 55 20.60 -24.24 12.67
C THR A 55 21.29 -23.07 13.36
N HIS A 56 21.33 -23.08 14.69
CA HIS A 56 22.04 -22.07 15.47
C HIS A 56 23.50 -21.91 15.04
N ALA A 57 24.21 -23.02 14.80
CA ALA A 57 25.60 -23.00 14.37
C ALA A 57 25.80 -22.42 12.97
N GLN A 58 24.86 -22.64 12.04
CA GLN A 58 24.86 -22.01 10.71
C GLN A 58 24.59 -20.51 10.82
N TRP A 59 23.58 -20.14 11.61
CA TRP A 59 23.23 -18.76 11.85
C TRP A 59 24.40 -17.94 12.38
N LEU A 60 25.13 -18.45 13.38
CA LEU A 60 26.30 -17.76 13.96
C LEU A 60 27.47 -17.61 12.98
N LYS A 61 27.49 -18.38 11.88
CA LYS A 61 28.45 -18.23 10.78
C LYS A 61 27.99 -17.23 9.72
N GLY A 62 26.81 -16.64 9.88
CA GLY A 62 26.20 -15.71 8.92
C GLY A 62 25.28 -16.36 7.89
N ASP A 63 25.07 -17.68 7.97
CA ASP A 63 24.10 -18.41 7.15
C ASP A 63 22.72 -18.30 7.80
N THR A 64 22.11 -17.13 7.62
CA THR A 64 20.83 -16.74 8.22
C THR A 64 19.72 -16.71 7.18
N SER A 65 18.51 -17.13 7.56
CA SER A 65 17.29 -16.91 6.76
C SER A 65 16.90 -15.44 6.61
N VAL A 66 17.43 -14.56 7.47
CA VAL A 66 17.25 -13.11 7.36
C VAL A 66 18.23 -12.55 6.33
N GLN A 67 17.70 -11.92 5.28
CA GLN A 67 18.56 -11.33 4.25
C GLN A 67 19.35 -10.14 4.81
N ARG A 68 20.67 -10.18 4.64
CA ARG A 68 21.57 -9.10 5.08
C ARG A 68 21.22 -7.79 4.38
N TYR A 69 20.95 -6.77 5.16
CA TYR A 69 20.70 -5.42 4.67
C TYR A 69 21.35 -4.37 5.60
N PRO A 70 22.19 -3.47 5.08
CA PRO A 70 22.94 -2.54 5.91
C PRO A 70 22.08 -1.33 6.32
N ALA A 71 21.06 -1.56 7.16
CA ALA A 71 20.12 -0.54 7.61
C ALA A 71 20.81 0.65 8.29
N LYS A 72 20.34 1.86 8.00
CA LYS A 72 20.78 3.11 8.61
C LYS A 72 19.91 3.44 9.83
N GLY A 73 20.55 3.92 10.90
CA GLY A 73 19.86 4.39 12.10
C GLY A 73 19.90 3.38 13.24
N THR A 74 19.22 3.75 14.33
CA THR A 74 19.12 2.98 15.59
C THR A 74 17.67 2.83 16.07
N HIS A 75 16.73 3.55 15.45
CA HIS A 75 15.31 3.54 15.79
C HIS A 75 14.49 3.18 14.56
N PHE A 76 13.69 2.13 14.65
CA PHE A 76 12.97 1.52 13.52
C PHE A 76 11.46 1.49 13.77
N HIS A 77 10.87 2.66 14.03
CA HIS A 77 9.47 2.78 14.50
C HIS A 77 8.46 3.10 13.38
N GLY A 78 8.94 3.30 12.15
CA GLY A 78 8.13 3.69 10.99
C GLY A 78 7.43 2.53 10.27
N TRP A 79 6.88 1.58 11.03
CA TRP A 79 6.20 0.40 10.48
C TRP A 79 4.68 0.56 10.46
N ILE A 80 4.04 -0.10 9.50
CA ILE A 80 2.61 -0.06 9.23
C ILE A 80 2.00 -1.43 9.58
N VAL A 81 0.92 -1.43 10.35
CA VAL A 81 0.23 -2.64 10.77
C VAL A 81 -0.54 -3.23 9.59
N ASN A 82 -0.33 -4.52 9.31
CA ASN A 82 -1.14 -5.29 8.36
C ASN A 82 -2.30 -5.98 9.10
N TYR A 83 -1.98 -6.61 10.24
CA TYR A 83 -2.96 -7.20 11.15
C TYR A 83 -2.42 -7.21 12.59
N SER A 84 -3.31 -7.33 13.57
CA SER A 84 -2.91 -7.50 14.97
C SER A 84 -3.92 -8.33 15.74
N TYR A 85 -3.44 -9.38 16.37
CA TYR A 85 -4.16 -10.24 17.30
C TYR A 85 -3.46 -10.22 18.66
N PRO A 86 -4.10 -10.73 19.73
CA PRO A 86 -3.45 -10.89 21.02
C PRO A 86 -2.14 -11.71 20.90
N GLY A 87 -1.00 -11.04 21.06
CA GLY A 87 0.31 -11.69 20.98
C GLY A 87 0.84 -11.94 19.57
N ASP A 88 0.23 -11.38 18.52
CA ASP A 88 0.67 -11.55 17.14
C ASP A 88 0.43 -10.26 16.33
N VAL A 89 1.46 -9.77 15.66
CA VAL A 89 1.42 -8.53 14.89
C VAL A 89 2.15 -8.73 13.57
N GLY A 90 1.42 -8.66 12.46
CA GLY A 90 1.98 -8.57 11.12
C GLY A 90 2.12 -7.11 10.68
N PHE A 91 3.26 -6.75 10.12
CA PHE A 91 3.55 -5.37 9.71
C PHE A 91 4.52 -5.29 8.54
N ASP A 92 4.49 -4.15 7.84
CA ASP A 92 5.46 -3.80 6.81
C ASP A 92 6.35 -2.65 7.32
N ILE A 93 7.65 -2.70 7.03
CA ILE A 93 8.63 -1.66 7.41
C ILE A 93 9.57 -1.31 6.26
N LEU A 94 9.75 -0.01 6.02
CA LEU A 94 10.71 0.50 5.04
C LEU A 94 12.04 0.85 5.72
N LEU A 95 13.12 0.20 5.32
CA LEU A 95 14.46 0.46 5.85
C LEU A 95 15.32 1.21 4.85
N GLN A 96 15.96 2.29 5.31
CA GLN A 96 16.93 3.04 4.53
C GLN A 96 18.33 2.41 4.66
N PRO A 97 19.13 2.36 3.59
CA PRO A 97 20.47 1.79 3.66
C PRO A 97 21.47 2.83 4.17
N SER A 98 22.52 2.36 4.83
CA SER A 98 23.67 3.18 5.24
C SER A 98 24.60 3.50 4.05
N ARG A 99 24.54 2.69 2.98
CA ARG A 99 25.35 2.84 1.76
C ARG A 99 24.51 3.44 0.64
N LYS A 100 25.02 4.47 -0.03
CA LYS A 100 24.34 5.16 -1.15
C LYS A 100 24.18 4.30 -2.41
N SER A 101 24.95 3.22 -2.54
CA SER A 101 24.88 2.30 -3.69
C SER A 101 23.72 1.30 -3.62
N ILE A 102 23.03 1.25 -2.48
CA ILE A 102 21.88 0.39 -2.23
C ILE A 102 20.67 1.31 -2.08
N GLY A 103 19.50 0.93 -2.61
CA GLY A 103 18.27 1.68 -2.37
C GLY A 103 17.47 1.11 -1.19
N ALA A 104 16.41 1.82 -0.80
CA ALA A 104 15.57 1.40 0.32
C ALA A 104 14.93 0.03 0.06
N TRP A 105 14.73 -0.77 1.10
CA TRP A 105 14.03 -2.05 1.00
C TRP A 105 12.82 -2.03 1.94
N SER A 106 11.67 -2.50 1.45
CA SER A 106 10.49 -2.77 2.26
C SER A 106 10.49 -4.23 2.67
N PHE A 107 10.28 -4.49 3.94
CA PHE A 107 10.19 -5.83 4.51
C PHE A 107 8.79 -6.08 5.04
N ARG A 108 8.31 -7.30 4.84
CA ARG A 108 7.16 -7.83 5.57
C ARG A 108 7.66 -8.65 6.74
N ALA A 109 7.08 -8.40 7.89
CA ALA A 109 7.48 -9.02 9.13
C ALA A 109 6.27 -9.43 9.97
N GLU A 110 6.53 -10.38 10.86
CA GLU A 110 5.58 -10.82 11.87
C GLU A 110 6.30 -10.94 13.20
N ALA A 111 5.70 -10.38 14.24
CA ALA A 111 6.18 -10.49 15.60
C ALA A 111 5.14 -11.26 16.43
N GLN A 112 5.58 -12.34 17.07
CA GLN A 112 4.73 -13.14 17.96
C GLN A 112 5.29 -13.15 19.37
N LYS A 113 4.38 -13.18 20.36
CA LYS A 113 4.70 -13.23 21.78
C LYS A 113 4.79 -14.70 22.22
N LEU A 114 6.01 -15.24 22.20
CA LEU A 114 6.31 -16.63 22.56
C LEU A 114 6.82 -16.69 23.99
N HIS A 115 6.14 -17.46 24.85
CA HIS A 115 6.48 -17.58 26.28
C HIS A 115 6.62 -16.22 26.99
N GLY A 116 5.78 -15.26 26.64
CA GLY A 116 5.79 -13.91 27.23
C GLY A 116 6.78 -12.93 26.58
N VAL A 117 7.63 -13.38 25.65
CA VAL A 117 8.65 -12.55 24.98
C VAL A 117 8.30 -12.36 23.50
N TRP A 118 8.37 -11.13 23.02
CA TRP A 118 8.17 -10.84 21.60
C TRP A 118 9.38 -11.27 20.77
N LYS A 119 9.12 -11.96 19.65
CA LYS A 119 10.12 -12.44 18.70
C LYS A 119 9.66 -12.25 17.27
N ILE A 120 10.59 -12.04 16.36
CA ILE A 120 10.31 -12.01 14.92
C ILE A 120 10.18 -13.45 14.43
N THR A 121 9.00 -13.81 13.93
CA THR A 121 8.70 -15.15 13.41
C THR A 121 8.75 -15.22 11.89
N THR A 122 8.56 -14.09 11.21
CA THR A 122 8.59 -13.98 9.76
C THR A 122 9.33 -12.69 9.38
N TRP A 123 10.23 -12.76 8.40
CA TRP A 123 10.95 -11.59 7.87
C TRP A 123 11.42 -11.84 6.44
N TYR A 124 10.93 -11.06 5.47
CA TYR A 124 11.38 -11.15 4.08
C TYR A 124 11.17 -9.83 3.32
N PRO A 125 12.00 -9.54 2.31
CA PRO A 125 11.81 -8.36 1.47
C PRO A 125 10.55 -8.51 0.61
N VAL A 126 9.76 -7.45 0.52
CA VAL A 126 8.58 -7.35 -0.37
C VAL A 126 8.75 -6.32 -1.48
N ALA A 127 9.66 -5.36 -1.31
CA ALA A 127 10.01 -4.43 -2.36
C ALA A 127 11.45 -3.93 -2.20
N THR A 128 12.14 -3.75 -3.31
CA THR A 128 13.45 -3.07 -3.36
C THR A 128 13.34 -1.84 -4.26
N PHE A 129 13.90 -0.74 -3.81
CA PHE A 129 13.87 0.53 -4.51
C PHE A 129 15.25 0.81 -5.12
N ALA A 130 15.29 1.48 -6.28
CA ALA A 130 16.54 1.91 -6.89
C ALA A 130 17.30 2.90 -5.98
N PRO A 131 18.65 2.90 -6.00
CA PRO A 131 19.44 3.88 -5.27
C PRO A 131 19.15 5.32 -5.72
N PRO A 132 19.31 6.33 -4.84
CA PRO A 132 19.15 7.73 -5.22
C PRO A 132 20.08 8.12 -6.39
N GLY A 133 19.56 8.84 -7.38
CA GLY A 133 20.32 9.28 -8.56
C GLY A 133 20.33 8.30 -9.72
N ARG A 134 19.61 7.18 -9.63
CA ARG A 134 19.27 6.32 -10.78
C ARG A 134 17.78 6.42 -11.12
N THR A 135 17.40 5.96 -12.31
CA THR A 135 15.99 5.81 -12.69
C THR A 135 15.25 5.04 -11.61
N GLN A 136 14.15 5.61 -11.11
CA GLN A 136 13.38 5.01 -10.03
C GLN A 136 12.70 3.74 -10.54
N THR A 137 13.23 2.59 -10.15
CA THR A 137 12.62 1.28 -10.37
C THR A 137 12.26 0.70 -9.01
N VAL A 138 11.01 0.24 -8.86
CA VAL A 138 10.54 -0.55 -7.73
C VAL A 138 10.42 -1.99 -8.22
N LEU A 139 10.99 -2.92 -7.49
CA LEU A 139 10.92 -4.36 -7.79
C LEU A 139 10.35 -5.09 -6.58
N GLY A 140 9.17 -5.70 -6.74
CA GLY A 140 8.54 -6.60 -5.79
C GLY A 140 8.25 -7.98 -6.41
N PRO A 141 7.95 -9.01 -5.59
CA PRO A 141 7.65 -10.36 -6.09
C PRO A 141 6.53 -10.42 -7.14
N ASN A 142 5.56 -9.50 -7.06
CA ASN A 142 4.47 -9.41 -8.04
C ASN A 142 4.95 -9.00 -9.45
N ASP A 143 6.14 -8.39 -9.55
CA ASP A 143 6.74 -7.96 -10.82
C ASP A 143 7.50 -9.10 -11.52
N LEU A 144 7.68 -10.25 -10.84
CA LEU A 144 8.44 -11.40 -11.33
C LEU A 144 7.56 -12.58 -11.77
N GLY A 145 6.23 -12.44 -11.71
CA GLY A 145 5.27 -13.46 -12.16
C GLY A 145 5.20 -13.57 -13.69
N PRO A 146 4.73 -14.71 -14.24
CA PRO A 146 4.52 -14.85 -15.67
C PRO A 146 3.57 -13.76 -16.16
N SER A 147 4.07 -12.91 -17.05
CA SER A 147 3.33 -11.81 -17.62
C SER A 147 2.22 -12.37 -18.52
N ASN A 148 1.02 -12.58 -17.99
CA ASN A 148 -0.20 -12.61 -18.81
C ASN A 148 -0.50 -11.19 -19.28
N GLY A 149 0.39 -10.61 -20.09
CA GLY A 149 0.20 -9.40 -20.90
C GLY A 149 -0.39 -8.14 -20.26
N SER A 150 -0.61 -8.08 -18.94
CA SER A 150 -1.51 -7.08 -18.34
C SER A 150 -1.03 -6.51 -17.00
N SER A 151 0.19 -6.84 -16.56
CA SER A 151 0.74 -6.29 -15.32
C SER A 151 2.25 -6.07 -15.40
N ALA A 152 2.72 -5.58 -16.55
CA ALA A 152 3.70 -4.52 -16.48
C ALA A 152 2.91 -3.26 -16.12
N GLY A 153 2.95 -2.88 -14.84
CA GLY A 153 2.79 -1.48 -14.47
C GLY A 153 3.97 -0.71 -15.05
N SER A 154 4.00 -0.62 -16.38
CA SER A 154 4.69 0.46 -17.06
C SER A 154 4.24 1.69 -16.30
N VAL A 155 5.19 2.41 -15.71
CA VAL A 155 5.06 3.86 -15.65
C VAL A 155 5.05 4.29 -17.11
N THR A 156 3.92 4.02 -17.78
CA THR A 156 3.38 5.00 -18.68
C THR A 156 3.34 6.21 -17.78
N ASN A 157 4.19 7.17 -18.07
CA ASN A 157 3.72 8.53 -17.97
C ASN A 157 2.34 8.46 -18.61
N GLY A 158 1.30 8.39 -17.77
CA GLY A 158 -0.08 8.55 -18.17
C GLY A 158 -0.17 9.98 -18.61
N ARG A 159 0.49 10.30 -19.73
CA ARG A 159 0.17 11.40 -20.61
C ARG A 159 -1.22 11.01 -21.07
N LEU A 160 -2.21 11.33 -20.23
CA LEU A 160 -3.56 11.56 -20.69
C LEU A 160 -3.36 12.43 -21.93
N ALA A 161 -3.69 11.90 -23.10
CA ALA A 161 -3.66 12.69 -24.30
C ALA A 161 -4.40 14.00 -23.97
N PRO A 162 -3.82 15.20 -24.21
CA PRO A 162 -4.34 16.47 -23.68
C PRO A 162 -5.85 16.66 -23.91
N TRP A 163 -6.39 16.00 -24.94
CA TRP A 163 -7.81 15.96 -25.27
C TRP A 163 -8.72 15.31 -24.20
N VAL A 164 -8.22 14.41 -23.34
CA VAL A 164 -9.03 13.75 -22.28
C VAL A 164 -9.44 14.77 -21.21
N LEU A 165 -8.62 15.80 -20.98
CA LEU A 165 -8.98 16.93 -20.11
C LEU A 165 -10.08 17.83 -20.69
N LEU A 166 -10.30 17.79 -22.01
CA LEU A 166 -11.34 18.60 -22.65
C LEU A 166 -12.74 17.98 -22.52
N ILE A 167 -12.84 16.69 -22.17
CA ILE A 167 -14.12 15.99 -22.01
C ILE A 167 -15.01 16.65 -20.94
N PRO A 168 -14.56 16.87 -19.69
CA PRO A 168 -15.39 17.54 -18.69
C PRO A 168 -15.75 18.98 -19.09
N VAL A 169 -14.83 19.70 -19.75
CA VAL A 169 -15.08 21.08 -20.24
C VAL A 169 -16.14 21.09 -21.34
N ALA A 170 -16.09 20.14 -22.28
CA ALA A 170 -17.06 20.00 -23.36
C ALA A 170 -18.45 19.62 -22.83
N VAL A 171 -18.53 18.76 -21.80
CA VAL A 171 -19.81 18.40 -21.16
C VAL A 171 -20.42 19.62 -20.46
N VAL A 172 -19.64 20.38 -19.70
CA VAL A 172 -20.12 21.61 -19.04
C VAL A 172 -20.56 22.66 -20.07
N ALA A 173 -19.77 22.85 -21.15
CA ALA A 173 -20.12 23.78 -22.22
C ALA A 173 -21.40 23.36 -22.95
N ALA A 174 -21.61 22.07 -23.22
CA ALA A 174 -22.82 21.56 -23.85
C ALA A 174 -24.06 21.78 -22.98
N VAL A 175 -23.95 21.56 -21.66
CA VAL A 175 -25.05 21.81 -20.71
C VAL A 175 -25.37 23.31 -20.62
N ALA A 176 -24.35 24.17 -20.56
CA ALA A 176 -24.52 25.61 -20.54
C ALA A 176 -25.16 26.14 -21.83
N LEU A 177 -24.69 25.71 -23.00
CA LEU A 177 -25.25 26.12 -24.29
C LEU A 177 -26.67 25.57 -24.51
N GLY A 178 -26.94 24.33 -24.08
CA GLY A 178 -28.28 23.74 -24.14
C GLY A 178 -29.30 24.50 -23.28
N SER A 179 -28.92 24.89 -22.07
CA SER A 179 -29.80 25.67 -21.17
C SER A 179 -30.04 27.09 -21.68
N ILE A 180 -29.02 27.78 -22.21
CA ILE A 180 -29.16 29.11 -22.82
C ILE A 180 -30.02 29.06 -24.09
N GLY A 181 -29.79 28.07 -24.97
CA GLY A 181 -30.58 27.86 -26.18
C GLY A 181 -32.05 27.53 -25.89
N PHE A 182 -32.30 26.70 -24.87
CA PHE A 182 -33.66 26.39 -24.42
C PHE A 182 -34.38 27.63 -23.87
N ALA A 183 -33.71 28.42 -23.02
CA ALA A 183 -34.27 29.63 -22.44
C ALA A 183 -34.58 30.70 -23.49
N THR A 184 -33.66 30.95 -24.43
CA THR A 184 -33.84 31.91 -25.53
C THR A 184 -34.93 31.47 -26.51
N SER A 185 -35.00 30.19 -26.88
CA SER A 185 -36.08 29.71 -27.74
C SER A 185 -37.45 29.82 -27.05
N ARG A 186 -37.53 29.56 -25.74
CA ARG A 186 -38.75 29.70 -24.95
C ARG A 186 -39.18 31.16 -24.81
N TRP A 187 -38.24 32.09 -24.71
CA TRP A 187 -38.49 33.53 -24.66
C TRP A 187 -38.96 34.09 -26.01
N LEU A 188 -38.36 33.66 -27.12
CA LEU A 188 -38.78 34.02 -28.48
C LEU A 188 -40.19 33.47 -28.80
N ARG A 189 -40.47 32.21 -28.44
CA ARG A 189 -41.81 31.60 -28.57
C ARG A 189 -42.85 32.25 -27.64
N ARG A 190 -42.44 32.87 -26.52
CA ARG A 190 -43.33 33.66 -25.66
C ARG A 190 -43.61 35.05 -26.23
N ARG A 191 -42.63 35.70 -26.87
CA ARG A 191 -42.84 36.98 -27.56
C ARG A 191 -43.80 36.88 -28.75
N GLY A 192 -43.85 35.74 -29.44
CA GLY A 192 -44.83 35.48 -30.49
C GLY A 192 -46.28 35.53 -30.00
N ARG A 193 -46.56 35.02 -28.79
CA ARG A 193 -47.92 35.00 -28.20
C ARG A 193 -48.40 36.35 -27.69
N VAL A 194 -47.50 37.28 -27.37
CA VAL A 194 -47.88 38.63 -26.90
C VAL A 194 -48.37 39.50 -28.05
N ARG A 195 -47.78 39.36 -29.26
CA ARG A 195 -48.19 40.11 -30.45
C ARG A 195 -49.56 39.72 -31.00
N GLU A 196 -50.01 38.51 -30.69
CA GLU A 196 -51.34 38.02 -31.07
C GLU A 196 -52.43 38.56 -30.13
N LEU A 197 -52.08 38.81 -28.85
CA LEU A 197 -52.96 39.47 -27.87
C LEU A 197 -53.05 40.99 -28.08
N GLU A 198 -52.00 41.65 -28.57
CA GLU A 198 -52.03 43.08 -28.92
C GLU A 198 -52.91 43.36 -30.15
N ARG A 199 -52.99 42.43 -31.10
CA ARG A 199 -53.92 42.51 -32.25
C ARG A 199 -55.38 42.30 -31.88
N SER A 200 -55.67 41.46 -30.89
CA SER A 200 -57.05 41.24 -30.44
C SER A 200 -57.59 42.38 -29.55
N LEU A 201 -56.71 43.18 -28.94
CA LEU A 201 -57.09 44.34 -28.12
C LEU A 201 -57.15 45.66 -28.91
N SER A 202 -56.48 45.77 -30.07
CA SER A 202 -56.49 46.98 -30.92
C SER A 202 -57.58 46.95 -32.02
N GLY A 203 -58.46 45.96 -31.99
CA GLY A 203 -59.58 45.76 -32.93
C GLY A 203 -60.95 46.06 -32.31
N ARG A 204 -61.07 47.13 -31.54
CA ARG A 204 -62.35 47.77 -31.16
C ARG A 204 -62.27 49.26 -31.38
#